data_AF-A0A9R1WIP7-F1
#
_entry.id   AF-A0A9R1WIP7-F1
#
_cell.length_a   1.000
_cell.length_b   1.000
_cell.length_c   1.000
_cell.angle_alpha   90.00
_cell.angle_beta   90.00
_cell.angle_gamma   90.00
#
_symmetry.space_group_name_H-M   'P 1'
#
loop_
_entity.id
_entity.type
_entity.pdbx_description
1 polymer ?
#
loop_
_entity_poly.entity_id
_entity_poly.type
_entity_poly.pdbx_seq_one_letter_code
_entity_poly.pdbx_strand_id
1 'polypeptide(L)'
;MKKNLIFPSILRVGLAFHEYGGNDSISIPLPQWVVEIGKDNKDIFFTDREGRRNTKCLSWGIDKERVLKGRTAAEVYFDVMRSFRTDFDDMFVEGLITGLEIGLDANGELKYPSFSEKWDGGILVLVSSRGPENCGEYNSSPQETGFFCEHGDYGSHYGRFFLQLYSQFLIDHANTILSLATLGFEKIQILVKIPAVYWWYRSKSHASKLTGGYYNPDNHDGYSRLFKVLKKHSVVVKFVCPGSNLNLSSKENHDPEGLTWQVLNSAWEEGLCVAGENAFPCFDREVLMRLLETAKPSNDPDHQHFVFFNYKSPFPILPLFDTTLCFSELDQFFPLVENCIVGFNSSVFAYGQSGSGKTYTIWGPSNALLEEELPSDQQGLTPRVFESLFFFRMNEVRLNKINMLTNNSCINAAVLFLRSIMNKLLILLDPTQRNIQIREDTKTGVYVENLTEESVSSIKDVTKHLKKERTTSPAAFTRATVVVAMIEI
;
A
#
# COMPACT_ATOMS: atom_id res chain seq x y z
N MET A 1 -7.50 2.16 40.50
CA MET A 1 -7.62 1.24 39.35
C MET A 1 -7.14 1.96 38.11
N LYS A 2 -6.00 1.56 37.54
CA LYS A 2 -5.51 2.11 36.27
C LYS A 2 -6.39 1.58 35.15
N LYS A 3 -7.10 2.46 34.43
CA LYS A 3 -7.68 2.13 33.12
C LYS A 3 -6.54 2.26 32.12
N ASN A 4 -6.11 1.14 31.54
CA ASN A 4 -5.24 1.15 30.37
C ASN A 4 -6.06 1.77 29.23
N LEU A 5 -5.64 2.93 28.74
CA LEU A 5 -6.10 3.45 27.46
C LEU A 5 -5.32 2.69 26.38
N ILE A 6 -5.91 1.59 25.91
CA ILE A 6 -5.52 0.95 24.66
C ILE A 6 -6.14 1.82 23.57
N PHE A 7 -5.32 2.54 22.80
CA PHE A 7 -5.78 3.02 21.50
C PHE A 7 -5.88 1.76 20.64
N PRO A 8 -7.07 1.37 20.14
CA PRO A 8 -7.17 0.17 19.33
C PRO A 8 -6.38 0.45 18.05
N SER A 9 -5.23 -0.20 17.89
CA SER A 9 -4.60 -0.32 16.58
C SER A 9 -5.61 -1.07 15.72
N ILE A 10 -6.31 -0.34 14.86
CA ILE A 10 -7.31 -0.91 13.99
C ILE A 10 -6.58 -1.79 12.96
N LEU A 11 -6.84 -3.09 13.00
CA LEU A 11 -6.23 -4.10 12.16
C LEU A 11 -7.08 -4.36 10.92
N ARG A 12 -6.40 -4.47 9.78
CA ARG A 12 -6.93 -5.09 8.56
C ARG A 12 -6.14 -6.35 8.30
N VAL A 13 -6.82 -7.48 8.15
CA VAL A 13 -6.18 -8.80 8.05
C VAL A 13 -6.40 -9.39 6.66
N GLY A 14 -5.34 -9.93 6.05
CA GLY A 14 -5.44 -10.67 4.79
C GLY A 14 -5.65 -12.16 5.02
N LEU A 15 -6.71 -12.74 4.45
CA LEU A 15 -6.90 -14.17 4.34
C LEU A 15 -6.30 -14.65 3.02
N ALA A 16 -5.04 -15.06 3.08
CA ALA A 16 -4.25 -15.46 1.92
C ALA A 16 -4.43 -16.95 1.60
N PHE A 17 -5.22 -17.26 0.56
CA PHE A 17 -5.40 -18.61 0.02
C PHE A 17 -4.42 -18.93 -1.12
N HIS A 18 -3.20 -18.41 -1.05
CA HIS A 18 -2.16 -18.53 -2.06
C HIS A 18 -0.79 -18.69 -1.41
N GLU A 19 0.17 -19.21 -2.19
CA GLU A 19 1.58 -19.23 -1.81
C GLU A 19 2.12 -17.79 -1.68
N TYR A 20 2.76 -17.51 -0.55
CA TYR A 20 3.49 -16.27 -0.33
C TYR A 20 4.97 -16.47 -0.68
N GLY A 21 5.58 -15.51 -1.37
CA GLY A 21 6.99 -15.57 -1.72
C GLY A 21 7.29 -16.26 -3.06
N GLY A 22 8.53 -16.10 -3.53
CA GLY A 22 8.97 -16.55 -4.85
C GLY A 22 10.36 -16.08 -5.30
N ASN A 23 10.91 -15.05 -4.65
CA ASN A 23 12.29 -14.58 -4.86
C ASN A 23 13.09 -14.62 -3.55
N ASP A 24 13.90 -15.66 -3.41
CA ASP A 24 15.14 -15.82 -2.61
C ASP A 24 15.20 -15.50 -1.10
N SER A 25 14.12 -15.11 -0.41
CA SER A 25 14.19 -14.90 1.06
C SER A 25 13.29 -15.84 1.88
N ILE A 26 11.98 -15.91 1.61
CA ILE A 26 11.02 -16.79 2.31
C ILE A 26 9.90 -17.19 1.32
N SER A 27 9.56 -18.48 1.25
CA SER A 27 8.34 -18.98 0.56
C SER A 27 7.48 -19.75 1.56
N ILE A 28 6.18 -19.45 1.58
CA ILE A 28 5.14 -20.13 2.36
C ILE A 28 4.17 -20.76 1.35
N PRO A 29 4.29 -22.06 1.08
CA PRO A 29 3.45 -22.74 0.09
C PRO A 29 2.02 -22.96 0.60
N LEU A 30 1.16 -23.43 -0.31
CA LEU A 30 -0.14 -23.99 0.07
C LEU A 30 0.02 -25.14 1.10
N PRO A 31 -1.02 -25.44 1.89
CA PRO A 31 -0.95 -26.51 2.89
C PRO A 31 -0.44 -27.83 2.28
N GLN A 32 0.47 -28.50 2.98
CA GLN A 32 1.15 -29.70 2.49
C GLN A 32 0.17 -30.79 1.99
N TRP A 33 -0.97 -30.96 2.66
CA TRP A 33 -1.99 -31.93 2.26
C TRP A 33 -2.66 -31.59 0.92
N VAL A 34 -2.74 -30.31 0.53
CA VAL A 34 -3.22 -29.86 -0.79
C VAL A 34 -2.16 -30.16 -1.83
N VAL A 35 -0.89 -29.85 -1.53
CA VAL A 35 0.25 -30.14 -2.41
C VAL A 35 0.36 -31.62 -2.71
N GLU A 36 0.10 -32.48 -1.72
CA GLU A 36 0.05 -33.95 -1.90
C GLU A 36 -1.06 -34.39 -2.83
N ILE A 37 -2.29 -33.88 -2.68
CA ILE A 37 -3.39 -34.17 -3.61
C ILE A 37 -3.01 -33.73 -5.02
N GLY A 38 -2.34 -32.59 -5.15
CA GLY A 38 -1.89 -32.04 -6.43
C GLY A 38 -0.86 -32.90 -7.17
N LYS A 39 -0.18 -33.84 -6.47
CA LYS A 39 0.71 -34.82 -7.12
C LYS A 39 -0.08 -35.86 -7.91
N ASP A 40 -1.21 -36.31 -7.36
CA ASP A 40 -2.07 -37.34 -7.96
C ASP A 40 -3.12 -36.74 -8.90
N ASN A 41 -3.71 -35.61 -8.52
CA ASN A 41 -4.68 -34.86 -9.31
C ASN A 41 -4.14 -33.46 -9.63
N LYS A 42 -3.48 -33.33 -10.77
CA LYS A 42 -2.88 -32.05 -11.21
C LYS A 42 -3.92 -31.01 -11.63
N ASP A 43 -5.18 -31.40 -11.86
CA ASP A 43 -6.24 -30.50 -12.31
C ASP A 43 -6.83 -29.65 -11.19
N ILE A 44 -6.36 -29.82 -9.93
CA ILE A 44 -6.65 -28.89 -8.84
C ILE A 44 -5.95 -27.53 -9.02
N PHE A 45 -4.97 -27.45 -9.91
CA PHE A 45 -4.17 -26.28 -10.18
C PHE A 45 -4.51 -25.66 -11.53
N PHE A 46 -4.30 -24.35 -11.62
CA PHE A 46 -4.39 -23.64 -12.88
C PHE A 46 -3.40 -24.18 -13.90
N THR A 47 -3.87 -24.33 -15.14
CA THR A 47 -3.19 -25.10 -16.17
C THR A 47 -3.32 -24.40 -17.50
N ASP A 48 -2.20 -24.17 -18.16
CA ASP A 48 -2.22 -23.64 -19.52
C ASP A 48 -2.32 -24.75 -20.57
N ARG A 49 -2.40 -24.35 -21.84
CA ARG A 49 -2.53 -25.26 -22.98
C ARG A 49 -1.33 -26.22 -23.11
N GLU A 50 -0.14 -25.77 -22.75
CA GLU A 50 1.10 -26.57 -22.76
C GLU A 50 1.19 -27.53 -21.57
N GLY A 51 0.19 -27.53 -20.69
CA GLY A 51 0.12 -28.38 -19.50
C GLY A 51 0.98 -27.90 -18.33
N ARG A 52 1.55 -26.68 -18.41
CA ARG A 52 2.28 -26.04 -17.31
C ARG A 52 1.28 -25.69 -16.20
N ARG A 53 1.68 -25.96 -14.96
CA ARG A 53 0.80 -25.85 -13.78
C ARG A 53 1.27 -24.71 -12.89
N ASN A 54 0.33 -23.89 -12.42
CA ASN A 54 0.59 -22.92 -11.36
C ASN A 54 0.18 -23.52 -10.00
N THR A 55 1.17 -23.84 -9.17
CA THR A 55 0.97 -24.45 -7.85
C THR A 55 0.80 -23.43 -6.72
N LYS A 56 0.78 -22.13 -7.03
CA LYS A 56 0.67 -21.06 -6.04
C LYS A 56 -0.76 -20.90 -5.52
N CYS A 57 -1.77 -21.42 -6.22
CA CYS A 57 -3.19 -21.24 -5.90
C CYS A 57 -4.03 -22.38 -6.51
N LEU A 58 -5.24 -22.60 -5.99
CA LEU A 58 -6.18 -23.59 -6.52
C LEU A 58 -6.96 -23.04 -7.71
N SER A 59 -7.22 -23.90 -8.70
CA SER A 59 -8.07 -23.55 -9.84
C SER A 59 -9.52 -23.35 -9.41
N TRP A 60 -10.19 -22.31 -9.89
CA TRP A 60 -11.61 -22.07 -9.64
C TRP A 60 -12.54 -23.20 -10.13
N GLY A 61 -12.04 -24.06 -11.03
CA GLY A 61 -12.77 -25.24 -11.48
C GLY A 61 -13.16 -26.18 -10.34
N ILE A 62 -12.43 -26.16 -9.21
CA ILE A 62 -12.69 -27.05 -8.07
C ILE A 62 -13.53 -26.41 -6.95
N ASP A 63 -14.04 -25.19 -7.15
CA ASP A 63 -14.97 -24.56 -6.19
C ASP A 63 -16.25 -25.38 -5.99
N LYS A 64 -16.62 -26.17 -7.01
CA LYS A 64 -17.81 -27.02 -7.03
C LYS A 64 -17.50 -28.51 -7.02
N GLU A 65 -16.23 -28.90 -7.09
CA GLU A 65 -15.78 -30.29 -7.17
C GLU A 65 -15.16 -30.76 -5.85
N ARG A 66 -15.60 -31.92 -5.35
CA ARG A 66 -15.19 -32.45 -4.03
C ARG A 66 -13.86 -33.22 -4.07
N VAL A 67 -12.81 -32.57 -4.57
CA VAL A 67 -11.50 -33.19 -4.80
C VAL A 67 -10.50 -32.99 -3.64
N LEU A 68 -10.87 -32.21 -2.62
CA LEU A 68 -10.01 -31.91 -1.46
C LEU A 68 -10.42 -32.76 -0.25
N LYS A 69 -10.16 -34.07 -0.32
CA LYS A 69 -10.57 -35.07 0.70
C LYS A 69 -12.07 -35.03 1.00
N GLY A 70 -12.90 -34.96 -0.05
CA GLY A 70 -14.36 -34.92 0.05
C GLY A 70 -14.96 -33.51 0.20
N ARG A 71 -14.13 -32.46 0.23
CA ARG A 71 -14.55 -31.06 0.23
C ARG A 71 -14.24 -30.35 -1.08
N THR A 72 -14.99 -29.29 -1.38
CA THR A 72 -14.65 -28.34 -2.45
C THR A 72 -13.65 -27.29 -1.97
N ALA A 73 -13.03 -26.52 -2.88
CA ALA A 73 -12.19 -25.39 -2.49
C ALA A 73 -12.97 -24.32 -1.72
N ALA A 74 -14.19 -24.00 -2.16
CA ALA A 74 -15.04 -23.04 -1.49
C ALA A 74 -15.38 -23.44 -0.04
N GLU A 75 -15.64 -24.73 0.22
CA GLU A 75 -15.83 -25.25 1.58
C GLU A 75 -14.57 -25.12 2.42
N VAL A 76 -13.40 -25.44 1.87
CA VAL A 76 -12.11 -25.31 2.58
C VAL A 76 -11.83 -23.84 2.94
N TYR A 77 -12.07 -22.90 2.03
CA TYR A 77 -11.91 -21.47 2.31
C TYR A 77 -12.89 -21.01 3.38
N PHE A 78 -14.15 -21.43 3.32
CA PHE A 78 -15.15 -21.08 4.32
C PHE A 78 -14.84 -21.65 5.71
N ASP A 79 -14.34 -22.89 5.78
CA ASP A 79 -13.89 -23.50 7.04
C ASP A 79 -12.78 -22.66 7.69
N VAL A 80 -11.81 -22.18 6.90
CA VAL A 80 -10.73 -21.30 7.39
C VAL A 80 -11.28 -19.96 7.86
N MET A 81 -12.15 -19.32 7.07
CA MET A 81 -12.81 -18.07 7.44
C MET A 81 -13.57 -18.21 8.77
N ARG A 82 -14.32 -19.30 8.92
CA ARG A 82 -15.10 -19.59 10.12
C ARG A 82 -14.21 -19.87 11.34
N SER A 83 -13.13 -20.63 11.17
CA SER A 83 -12.14 -20.85 12.24
C SER A 83 -11.55 -19.51 12.67
N PHE A 84 -11.08 -18.68 11.72
CA PHE A 84 -10.54 -17.36 12.02
C PHE A 84 -11.55 -16.46 12.74
N ARG A 85 -12.81 -16.44 12.31
CA ARG A 85 -13.87 -15.69 13.00
C ARG A 85 -14.04 -16.15 14.45
N THR A 86 -13.97 -17.45 14.69
CA THR A 86 -14.21 -18.06 16.02
C THR A 86 -13.02 -17.87 16.94
N ASP A 87 -11.80 -18.10 16.43
CA ASP A 87 -10.56 -18.07 17.20
C ASP A 87 -10.15 -16.66 17.62
N PHE A 88 -10.60 -15.63 16.87
CA PHE A 88 -10.33 -14.22 17.13
C PHE A 88 -11.60 -13.41 17.46
N ASP A 89 -12.65 -14.06 17.99
CA ASP A 89 -13.95 -13.41 18.28
C ASP A 89 -13.83 -12.20 19.21
N ASP A 90 -12.95 -12.29 20.21
CA ASP A 90 -12.60 -11.19 21.12
C ASP A 90 -12.12 -9.95 20.36
N MET A 91 -11.21 -10.10 19.40
CA MET A 91 -10.69 -9.01 18.58
C MET A 91 -11.76 -8.37 17.68
N PHE A 92 -12.74 -9.16 17.23
CA PHE A 92 -13.89 -8.64 16.48
C PHE A 92 -14.88 -7.89 17.37
N VAL A 93 -15.19 -8.43 18.57
CA VAL A 93 -16.11 -7.83 19.54
C VAL A 93 -15.55 -6.52 20.10
N GLU A 94 -14.22 -6.46 20.32
CA GLU A 94 -13.52 -5.25 20.75
C GLU A 94 -13.34 -4.21 19.62
N GLY A 95 -13.68 -4.56 18.37
CA GLY A 95 -13.54 -3.69 17.21
C GLY A 95 -12.09 -3.45 16.79
N LEU A 96 -11.16 -4.32 17.16
CA LEU A 96 -9.76 -4.26 16.75
C LEU A 96 -9.62 -4.64 15.28
N ILE A 97 -10.27 -5.71 14.83
CA ILE A 97 -10.29 -6.10 13.42
C ILE A 97 -11.47 -5.39 12.73
N THR A 98 -11.17 -4.49 11.80
CA THR A 98 -12.22 -3.70 11.10
C THR A 98 -12.38 -4.06 9.63
N GLY A 99 -11.40 -4.76 9.05
CA GLY A 99 -11.45 -5.13 7.65
C GLY A 99 -10.70 -6.43 7.35
N LEU A 100 -11.21 -7.15 6.36
CA LEU A 100 -10.66 -8.41 5.88
C LEU A 100 -10.41 -8.33 4.38
N GLU A 101 -9.16 -8.54 3.98
CA GLU A 101 -8.82 -8.75 2.58
C GLU A 101 -8.92 -10.23 2.24
N ILE A 102 -9.82 -10.57 1.33
CA ILE A 102 -10.04 -11.95 0.91
C ILE A 102 -9.21 -12.18 -0.35
N GLY A 103 -8.19 -13.03 -0.25
CA GLY A 103 -7.39 -13.42 -1.43
C GLY A 103 -8.20 -14.32 -2.35
N LEU A 104 -8.34 -13.94 -3.62
CA LEU A 104 -9.15 -14.70 -4.59
C LEU A 104 -8.32 -15.44 -5.66
N ASP A 105 -7.01 -15.25 -5.67
CA ASP A 105 -6.09 -16.00 -6.53
C ASP A 105 -4.63 -15.79 -6.07
N ALA A 106 -3.66 -16.12 -6.93
CA ALA A 106 -2.24 -15.83 -6.79
C ALA A 106 -2.00 -14.37 -6.41
N ASN A 107 -1.10 -14.15 -5.45
CA ASN A 107 -0.81 -12.85 -4.81
C ASN A 107 -2.02 -12.19 -4.11
N GLY A 108 -3.13 -12.92 -3.93
CA GLY A 108 -4.36 -12.43 -3.33
C GLY A 108 -5.20 -11.56 -4.26
N GLU A 109 -4.84 -11.51 -5.54
CA GLU A 109 -5.47 -10.65 -6.56
C GLU A 109 -6.55 -11.40 -7.32
N LEU A 110 -7.62 -10.73 -7.73
CA LEU A 110 -8.69 -11.36 -8.52
C LEU A 110 -8.35 -11.37 -10.01
N LYS A 111 -7.48 -12.30 -10.44
CA LYS A 111 -7.11 -12.53 -11.84
C LYS A 111 -6.59 -13.94 -12.04
N TYR A 112 -6.63 -14.44 -13.28
CA TYR A 112 -5.90 -15.66 -13.61
C TYR A 112 -4.38 -15.47 -13.43
N PRO A 113 -3.64 -16.55 -13.11
CA PRO A 113 -2.18 -16.55 -13.06
C PRO A 113 -1.55 -16.60 -14.47
N SER A 114 -1.95 -15.66 -15.33
CA SER A 114 -1.57 -15.61 -16.74
C SER A 114 -0.18 -15.01 -16.99
N PHE A 115 0.52 -14.56 -15.94
CA PHE A 115 1.86 -13.96 -16.03
C PHE A 115 2.80 -14.40 -14.92
N SER A 116 4.08 -14.48 -15.24
CA SER A 116 5.19 -14.78 -14.30
C SER A 116 5.91 -13.49 -13.91
N GLU A 117 6.51 -13.47 -12.72
CA GLU A 117 7.35 -12.36 -12.24
C GLU A 117 8.62 -12.16 -13.10
N LYS A 118 9.03 -13.17 -13.88
CA LYS A 118 10.20 -13.13 -14.79
C LYS A 118 9.84 -12.69 -16.22
N TRP A 119 8.81 -11.87 -16.38
CA TRP A 119 8.29 -11.47 -17.69
C TRP A 119 9.07 -10.28 -18.28
N ASP A 120 9.50 -10.41 -19.53
CA ASP A 120 10.35 -9.41 -20.20
C ASP A 120 9.63 -8.51 -21.22
N GLY A 121 8.35 -8.73 -21.54
CA GLY A 121 7.63 -7.81 -22.43
C GLY A 121 6.56 -8.34 -23.39
N GLY A 122 6.25 -9.64 -23.44
CA GLY A 122 5.25 -10.17 -24.41
C GLY A 122 3.85 -10.46 -23.87
N ILE A 123 3.02 -11.26 -24.55
CA ILE A 123 1.68 -11.66 -24.10
C ILE A 123 1.78 -12.79 -23.09
N LEU A 124 0.70 -12.86 -22.31
CA LEU A 124 0.36 -13.77 -21.25
C LEU A 124 -0.41 -14.97 -21.78
N VAL A 125 -0.26 -16.13 -21.18
CA VAL A 125 -0.93 -17.34 -21.68
C VAL A 125 -2.36 -17.41 -21.12
N LEU A 126 -3.31 -17.84 -21.96
CA LEU A 126 -4.63 -18.25 -21.49
C LEU A 126 -4.49 -19.50 -20.64
N VAL A 127 -4.91 -19.40 -19.39
CA VAL A 127 -4.83 -20.48 -18.41
C VAL A 127 -6.04 -21.41 -18.59
N SER A 128 -6.08 -22.06 -19.76
CA SER A 128 -7.12 -23.02 -20.11
C SER A 128 -6.56 -24.10 -21.04
N SER A 129 -6.70 -25.35 -20.62
CA SER A 129 -6.35 -26.53 -21.45
C SER A 129 -7.25 -26.69 -22.68
N ARG A 130 -8.38 -25.97 -22.75
CA ARG A 130 -9.34 -25.99 -23.87
C ARG A 130 -9.49 -24.61 -24.53
N GLY A 131 -8.48 -23.75 -24.42
CA GLY A 131 -8.46 -22.44 -25.06
C GLY A 131 -8.35 -22.49 -26.59
N PRO A 132 -8.35 -21.33 -27.28
CA PRO A 132 -8.00 -21.24 -28.70
C PRO A 132 -6.55 -21.70 -28.94
N GLU A 133 -6.24 -22.16 -30.15
CA GLU A 133 -4.94 -22.80 -30.47
C GLU A 133 -3.85 -21.80 -30.88
N ASN A 134 -4.26 -20.66 -31.40
CA ASN A 134 -3.40 -19.65 -32.01
C ASN A 134 -3.13 -18.45 -31.08
N CYS A 135 -3.13 -18.68 -29.77
CA CYS A 135 -2.92 -17.66 -28.73
C CYS A 135 -1.46 -17.30 -28.46
N GLY A 136 -0.51 -18.02 -29.06
CA GLY A 136 0.92 -17.87 -28.77
C GLY A 136 1.31 -18.46 -27.42
N GLU A 137 2.53 -18.12 -26.98
CA GLU A 137 3.13 -18.58 -25.72
C GLU A 137 3.43 -17.39 -24.79
N TYR A 138 3.99 -17.68 -23.60
CA TYR A 138 4.54 -16.62 -22.76
C TYR A 138 5.58 -15.85 -23.56
N ASN A 139 5.48 -14.53 -23.51
CA ASN A 139 6.36 -13.59 -24.20
C ASN A 139 6.11 -13.39 -25.72
N SER A 140 5.09 -14.01 -26.35
CA SER A 140 4.71 -13.70 -27.74
C SER A 140 4.06 -12.32 -27.87
N SER A 141 4.38 -11.49 -28.87
CA SER A 141 3.66 -10.21 -29.06
C SER A 141 2.26 -10.40 -29.68
N PRO A 142 1.26 -9.52 -29.46
CA PRO A 142 -0.09 -9.70 -30.05
C PRO A 142 -0.08 -9.90 -31.55
N GLN A 143 0.78 -9.18 -32.23
CA GLN A 143 0.95 -9.22 -33.67
C GLN A 143 1.46 -10.58 -34.17
N GLU A 144 2.19 -11.34 -33.35
CA GLU A 144 2.70 -12.68 -33.69
C GLU A 144 1.65 -13.79 -33.54
N THR A 145 0.54 -13.50 -32.86
CA THR A 145 -0.50 -14.51 -32.56
C THR A 145 -1.65 -14.42 -33.56
N GLY A 146 -2.21 -15.56 -33.96
CA GLY A 146 -3.44 -15.54 -34.77
C GLY A 146 -4.67 -15.10 -33.98
N PHE A 147 -4.64 -15.27 -32.65
CA PHE A 147 -5.78 -14.94 -31.79
C PHE A 147 -5.81 -13.47 -31.37
N PHE A 148 -4.70 -12.87 -30.94
CA PHE A 148 -4.68 -11.52 -30.36
C PHE A 148 -4.19 -10.43 -31.32
N CYS A 149 -3.79 -10.76 -32.55
CA CYS A 149 -3.40 -9.77 -33.55
C CYS A 149 -4.56 -8.85 -33.93
N GLU A 150 -4.28 -7.76 -34.63
CA GLU A 150 -5.32 -6.90 -35.16
C GLU A 150 -6.23 -7.70 -36.12
N HIS A 151 -7.55 -7.61 -35.90
CA HIS A 151 -8.54 -8.45 -36.57
C HIS A 151 -8.39 -9.97 -36.38
N GLY A 152 -7.65 -10.40 -35.34
CA GLY A 152 -7.47 -11.80 -34.99
C GLY A 152 -8.73 -12.49 -34.42
N ASP A 153 -8.58 -13.77 -34.10
CA ASP A 153 -9.71 -14.64 -33.72
C ASP A 153 -10.39 -14.27 -32.40
N TYR A 154 -9.80 -13.40 -31.56
CA TYR A 154 -10.48 -12.83 -30.39
C TYR A 154 -11.79 -12.12 -30.77
N GLY A 155 -11.86 -11.55 -31.98
CA GLY A 155 -13.05 -10.92 -32.55
C GLY A 155 -13.98 -11.89 -33.29
N SER A 156 -13.66 -13.18 -33.37
CA SER A 156 -14.53 -14.19 -34.00
C SER A 156 -15.74 -14.55 -33.12
N HIS A 157 -16.71 -15.30 -33.67
CA HIS A 157 -17.83 -15.81 -32.85
C HIS A 157 -17.34 -16.70 -31.71
N TYR A 158 -16.40 -17.61 -32.01
CA TYR A 158 -15.79 -18.49 -31.01
C TYR A 158 -14.96 -17.69 -29.99
N GLY A 159 -14.15 -16.73 -30.43
CA GLY A 159 -13.31 -15.91 -29.56
C GLY A 159 -14.13 -15.11 -28.55
N ARG A 160 -15.20 -14.44 -29.00
CA ARG A 160 -16.12 -13.72 -28.10
C ARG A 160 -16.80 -14.65 -27.10
N PHE A 161 -17.29 -15.81 -27.56
CA PHE A 161 -17.88 -16.82 -26.68
C PHE A 161 -16.90 -17.30 -25.61
N PHE A 162 -15.68 -17.67 -26.03
CA PHE A 162 -14.65 -18.16 -25.13
C PHE A 162 -14.24 -17.10 -24.10
N LEU A 163 -13.97 -15.86 -24.53
CA LEU A 163 -13.56 -14.78 -23.63
C LEU A 163 -14.66 -14.38 -22.65
N GLN A 164 -15.92 -14.39 -23.10
CA GLN A 164 -17.07 -14.19 -22.22
C GLN A 164 -17.17 -15.32 -21.18
N LEU A 165 -17.00 -16.58 -21.57
CA LEU A 165 -17.00 -17.71 -20.63
C LEU A 165 -15.81 -17.64 -19.65
N TYR A 166 -14.62 -17.33 -20.16
CA TYR A 166 -13.38 -17.25 -19.38
C TYR A 166 -13.44 -16.17 -18.30
N SER A 167 -13.98 -14.99 -18.64
CA SER A 167 -14.27 -13.92 -17.68
C SER A 167 -15.41 -14.25 -16.73
N GLN A 168 -16.43 -14.99 -17.17
CA GLN A 168 -17.53 -15.41 -16.31
C GLN A 168 -17.04 -16.34 -15.17
N PHE A 169 -16.08 -17.23 -15.43
CA PHE A 169 -15.50 -18.07 -14.37
C PHE A 169 -14.85 -17.23 -13.24
N LEU A 170 -14.15 -16.14 -13.59
CA LEU A 170 -13.58 -15.19 -12.62
C LEU A 170 -14.68 -14.55 -11.76
N ILE A 171 -15.75 -14.09 -12.41
CA ILE A 171 -16.88 -13.44 -11.74
C ILE A 171 -17.64 -14.44 -10.84
N ASP A 172 -17.86 -15.67 -11.31
CA ASP A 172 -18.53 -16.73 -10.56
C ASP A 172 -17.72 -17.15 -9.33
N HIS A 173 -16.39 -17.27 -9.47
CA HIS A 173 -15.48 -17.52 -8.36
C HIS A 173 -15.60 -16.43 -7.30
N ALA A 174 -15.44 -15.17 -7.69
CA ALA A 174 -15.57 -14.03 -6.79
C ALA A 174 -16.92 -14.02 -6.09
N ASN A 175 -18.02 -14.19 -6.82
CA ASN A 175 -19.36 -14.23 -6.23
C ASN A 175 -19.51 -15.38 -5.22
N THR A 176 -18.95 -16.56 -5.49
CA THR A 176 -19.04 -17.74 -4.62
C THR A 176 -18.29 -17.50 -3.31
N ILE A 177 -17.02 -17.11 -3.39
CA ILE A 177 -16.18 -16.94 -2.20
C ILE A 177 -16.61 -15.72 -1.38
N LEU A 178 -17.00 -14.62 -2.02
CA LEU A 178 -17.49 -13.44 -1.30
C LEU A 178 -18.84 -13.69 -0.62
N SER A 179 -19.74 -14.49 -1.21
CA SER A 179 -20.98 -14.88 -0.53
C SER A 179 -20.69 -15.62 0.79
N LEU A 180 -19.67 -16.47 0.80
CA LEU A 180 -19.23 -17.21 1.99
C LEU A 180 -18.53 -16.29 3.00
N ALA A 181 -17.69 -15.37 2.53
CA ALA A 181 -17.03 -14.37 3.39
C ALA A 181 -18.05 -13.43 4.06
N THR A 182 -19.02 -12.91 3.31
CA THR A 182 -20.09 -12.06 3.83
C THR A 182 -20.94 -12.79 4.87
N LEU A 183 -21.18 -14.10 4.68
CA LEU A 183 -21.86 -14.94 5.66
C LEU A 183 -21.04 -15.15 6.94
N GLY A 184 -19.72 -15.38 6.80
CA GLY A 184 -18.82 -15.63 7.93
C GLY A 184 -18.44 -14.38 8.74
N PHE A 185 -18.50 -13.20 8.13
CA PHE A 185 -18.02 -11.94 8.70
C PHE A 185 -19.05 -10.82 8.61
N GLU A 186 -20.23 -11.04 9.18
CA GLU A 186 -21.27 -10.01 9.24
C GLU A 186 -20.73 -8.68 9.81
N LYS A 187 -21.04 -7.57 9.13
CA LYS A 187 -20.69 -6.19 9.51
C LYS A 187 -19.19 -5.85 9.49
N ILE A 188 -18.33 -6.73 8.98
CA ILE A 188 -16.91 -6.44 8.75
C ILE A 188 -16.71 -5.98 7.31
N GLN A 189 -15.84 -5.00 7.10
CA GLN A 189 -15.50 -4.53 5.76
C GLN A 189 -14.71 -5.60 5.01
N ILE A 190 -15.18 -6.02 3.84
CA ILE A 190 -14.48 -6.98 2.98
C ILE A 190 -13.74 -6.21 1.87
N LEU A 191 -12.49 -6.58 1.63
CA LEU A 191 -11.62 -5.98 0.63
C LEU A 191 -11.23 -7.03 -0.41
N VAL A 192 -11.17 -6.62 -1.67
CA VAL A 192 -10.69 -7.45 -2.79
C VAL A 192 -9.65 -6.68 -3.59
N LYS A 193 -8.51 -7.32 -3.86
CA LYS A 193 -7.44 -6.72 -4.67
C LYS A 193 -7.73 -6.82 -6.17
N ILE A 194 -7.69 -5.69 -6.85
CA ILE A 194 -7.77 -5.60 -8.31
C ILE A 194 -6.42 -5.12 -8.86
N PRO A 195 -5.69 -5.97 -9.62
CA PRO A 195 -4.38 -5.65 -10.18
C PRO A 195 -4.44 -4.70 -11.37
N ALA A 196 -3.41 -3.89 -11.53
CA ALA A 196 -3.18 -3.08 -12.72
C ALA A 196 -2.50 -3.89 -13.83
N VAL A 197 -3.29 -4.41 -14.77
CA VAL A 197 -2.81 -5.11 -15.97
C VAL A 197 -2.73 -4.12 -17.15
N TYR A 198 -1.65 -3.33 -17.20
CA TYR A 198 -1.52 -2.14 -18.09
C TYR A 198 -0.66 -2.34 -19.34
N TRP A 199 0.10 -3.43 -19.42
CA TRP A 199 0.84 -3.79 -20.63
C TRP A 199 -0.13 -4.18 -21.74
N TRP A 200 0.21 -3.90 -23.00
CA TRP A 200 -0.67 -4.10 -24.16
C TRP A 200 -2.03 -3.36 -24.10
N TYR A 201 -2.20 -2.38 -23.20
CA TYR A 201 -3.43 -1.61 -23.08
C TYR A 201 -3.75 -0.83 -24.36
N ARG A 202 -2.73 -0.35 -25.07
CA ARG A 202 -2.92 0.40 -26.34
C ARG A 202 -3.13 -0.50 -27.56
N SER A 203 -3.03 -1.82 -27.40
CA SER A 203 -3.33 -2.76 -28.47
C SER A 203 -4.83 -2.99 -28.59
N LYS A 204 -5.34 -3.17 -29.81
CA LYS A 204 -6.76 -3.41 -30.09
C LYS A 204 -7.38 -4.60 -29.33
N SER A 205 -6.57 -5.62 -29.07
CA SER A 205 -7.04 -6.82 -28.36
C SER A 205 -7.00 -6.68 -26.85
N HIS A 206 -6.26 -5.72 -26.29
CA HIS A 206 -6.00 -5.64 -24.85
C HIS A 206 -5.54 -7.00 -24.27
N ALA A 207 -4.65 -7.70 -24.99
CA ALA A 207 -4.37 -9.13 -24.79
C ALA A 207 -4.05 -9.53 -23.33
N SER A 208 -3.33 -8.68 -22.59
CA SER A 208 -3.00 -8.87 -21.18
C SER A 208 -4.23 -8.93 -20.26
N LYS A 209 -5.25 -8.10 -20.52
CA LYS A 209 -6.50 -8.08 -19.77
C LYS A 209 -7.33 -9.31 -20.05
N LEU A 210 -7.45 -9.66 -21.34
CA LEU A 210 -8.18 -10.84 -21.79
C LEU A 210 -7.65 -12.12 -21.13
N THR A 211 -6.33 -12.25 -21.10
CA THR A 211 -5.63 -13.39 -20.49
C THR A 211 -5.69 -13.37 -18.95
N GLY A 212 -5.70 -12.18 -18.34
CA GLY A 212 -5.97 -11.98 -16.91
C GLY A 212 -7.42 -12.26 -16.49
N GLY A 213 -8.35 -12.43 -17.44
CA GLY A 213 -9.76 -12.73 -17.21
C GLY A 213 -10.70 -11.52 -17.29
N TYR A 214 -10.19 -10.32 -17.59
CA TYR A 214 -10.99 -9.12 -17.79
C TYR A 214 -11.37 -8.99 -19.27
N TYR A 215 -12.61 -9.31 -19.62
CA TYR A 215 -13.09 -9.21 -21.00
C TYR A 215 -13.32 -7.75 -21.41
N ASN A 216 -12.23 -7.09 -21.80
CA ASN A 216 -12.16 -5.64 -22.07
C ASN A 216 -11.57 -5.33 -23.47
N PRO A 217 -12.12 -5.87 -24.57
CA PRO A 217 -11.73 -5.43 -25.91
C PRO A 217 -12.19 -3.99 -26.18
N ASP A 218 -11.67 -3.36 -27.25
CA ASP A 218 -12.04 -2.02 -27.71
C ASP A 218 -13.55 -1.72 -27.54
N ASN A 219 -13.87 -0.60 -26.87
CA ASN A 219 -15.23 -0.10 -26.58
C ASN A 219 -16.12 -0.98 -25.68
N HIS A 220 -15.56 -1.94 -24.95
CA HIS A 220 -16.29 -2.71 -23.94
C HIS A 220 -15.63 -2.55 -22.56
N ASP A 221 -16.39 -2.04 -21.57
CA ASP A 221 -15.94 -2.04 -20.19
C ASP A 221 -16.01 -3.46 -19.60
N GLY A 222 -14.84 -4.09 -19.48
CA GLY A 222 -14.69 -5.43 -18.91
C GLY A 222 -14.77 -5.49 -17.38
N TYR A 223 -14.82 -4.34 -16.69
CA TYR A 223 -14.85 -4.28 -15.23
C TYR A 223 -16.25 -4.13 -14.65
N SER A 224 -17.17 -3.41 -15.31
CA SER A 224 -18.54 -3.15 -14.80
C SER A 224 -19.26 -4.42 -14.33
N ARG A 225 -19.21 -5.53 -15.08
CA ARG A 225 -19.87 -6.79 -14.68
C ARG A 225 -19.30 -7.37 -13.38
N LEU A 226 -17.97 -7.33 -13.24
CA LEU A 226 -17.30 -7.75 -12.02
C LEU A 226 -17.66 -6.82 -10.85
N PHE A 227 -17.63 -5.51 -11.10
CA PHE A 227 -17.93 -4.50 -10.08
C PHE A 227 -19.37 -4.54 -9.58
N LYS A 228 -20.35 -4.89 -10.43
CA LYS A 228 -21.71 -5.21 -9.98
C LYS A 228 -21.75 -6.35 -8.95
N VAL A 229 -20.95 -7.39 -9.17
CA VAL A 229 -20.83 -8.51 -8.22
C VAL A 229 -20.12 -8.08 -6.94
N LEU A 230 -19.05 -7.30 -7.03
CA LEU A 230 -18.37 -6.78 -5.84
C LEU A 230 -19.30 -5.85 -5.03
N LYS A 231 -20.10 -5.02 -5.72
CA LYS A 231 -21.05 -4.10 -5.11
C LYS A 231 -22.15 -4.84 -4.36
N LYS A 232 -22.67 -5.92 -4.95
CA LYS A 232 -23.64 -6.82 -4.29
C LYS A 232 -23.15 -7.30 -2.92
N HIS A 233 -21.85 -7.55 -2.77
CA HIS A 233 -21.24 -8.03 -1.53
C HIS A 233 -20.68 -6.90 -0.65
N SER A 234 -20.94 -5.63 -0.99
CA SER A 234 -20.47 -4.46 -0.25
C SER A 234 -18.94 -4.44 -0.05
N VAL A 235 -18.21 -4.90 -1.06
CA VAL A 235 -16.75 -4.95 -1.06
C VAL A 235 -16.16 -3.56 -1.25
N VAL A 236 -15.04 -3.30 -0.58
CA VAL A 236 -14.11 -2.21 -0.92
C VAL A 236 -13.11 -2.75 -1.93
N VAL A 237 -13.06 -2.16 -3.12
CA VAL A 237 -12.07 -2.51 -4.14
C VAL A 237 -10.74 -1.93 -3.72
N LYS A 238 -9.71 -2.76 -3.53
CA LYS A 238 -8.34 -2.28 -3.34
C LYS A 238 -7.59 -2.37 -4.66
N PHE A 239 -7.41 -1.24 -5.32
CA PHE A 239 -6.70 -1.16 -6.59
C PHE A 239 -5.18 -1.17 -6.36
N VAL A 240 -4.48 -2.08 -7.03
CA VAL A 240 -3.02 -2.16 -6.98
C VAL A 240 -2.44 -1.22 -8.04
N CYS A 241 -2.12 -0.01 -7.62
CA CYS A 241 -1.57 1.06 -8.45
C CYS A 241 -0.18 0.68 -8.98
N PRO A 242 0.05 0.73 -10.30
CA PRO A 242 1.29 0.21 -10.90
C PRO A 242 2.55 1.00 -10.48
N GLY A 243 2.41 2.28 -10.12
CA GLY A 243 3.53 3.19 -9.88
C GLY A 243 4.29 3.44 -11.19
N SER A 244 4.31 4.68 -11.68
CA SER A 244 4.95 4.97 -12.97
C SER A 244 6.47 4.85 -12.87
N ASN A 245 7.02 3.65 -13.04
CA ASN A 245 8.46 3.48 -13.20
C ASN A 245 8.85 4.17 -14.52
N LEU A 246 9.70 5.19 -14.49
CA LEU A 246 10.10 6.00 -15.67
C LEU A 246 10.65 5.15 -16.83
N ASN A 247 11.08 3.91 -16.57
CA ASN A 247 11.51 2.96 -17.59
C ASN A 247 10.36 2.27 -18.36
N LEU A 248 9.12 2.23 -17.83
CA LEU A 248 7.98 1.57 -18.45
C LEU A 248 7.25 2.44 -19.49
N SER A 249 7.33 3.77 -19.36
CA SER A 249 6.78 4.72 -20.34
C SER A 249 7.50 4.68 -21.70
N SER A 250 8.62 3.96 -21.79
CA SER A 250 9.39 3.76 -23.02
C SER A 250 8.90 2.61 -23.91
N LYS A 251 7.93 1.79 -23.46
CA LYS A 251 7.33 0.71 -24.26
C LYS A 251 5.99 1.18 -24.85
N GLU A 252 5.96 1.38 -26.17
CA GLU A 252 4.85 2.02 -26.93
C GLU A 252 3.43 1.49 -26.64
N ASN A 253 3.30 0.24 -26.18
CA ASN A 253 2.02 -0.45 -25.99
C ASN A 253 1.46 -0.47 -24.55
N HIS A 254 2.13 0.19 -23.60
CA HIS A 254 1.68 0.28 -22.21
C HIS A 254 0.88 1.57 -21.95
N ASP A 255 -0.10 1.52 -21.04
CA ASP A 255 -0.83 2.71 -20.59
C ASP A 255 -1.35 2.56 -19.15
N PRO A 256 -0.47 2.70 -18.14
CA PRO A 256 -0.86 2.56 -16.73
C PRO A 256 -1.81 3.67 -16.28
N GLU A 257 -1.66 4.89 -16.79
CA GLU A 257 -2.55 6.02 -16.48
C GLU A 257 -3.95 5.79 -17.07
N GLY A 258 -4.05 5.43 -18.36
CA GLY A 258 -5.32 5.11 -19.00
C GLY A 258 -6.05 3.95 -18.33
N LEU A 259 -5.31 2.89 -17.95
CA LEU A 259 -5.88 1.79 -17.17
C LEU A 259 -6.42 2.25 -15.81
N THR A 260 -5.61 3.00 -15.06
CA THR A 260 -5.98 3.47 -13.73
C THR A 260 -7.26 4.28 -13.82
N TRP A 261 -7.34 5.21 -14.77
CA TRP A 261 -8.57 5.97 -15.02
C TRP A 261 -9.77 5.06 -15.32
N GLN A 262 -9.63 4.07 -16.23
CA GLN A 262 -10.74 3.18 -16.57
C GLN A 262 -11.26 2.39 -15.36
N VAL A 263 -10.35 1.77 -14.60
CA VAL A 263 -10.72 0.90 -13.48
C VAL A 263 -11.38 1.70 -12.36
N LEU A 264 -10.83 2.87 -12.03
CA LEU A 264 -11.37 3.70 -10.96
C LEU A 264 -12.75 4.26 -11.30
N ASN A 265 -12.92 4.81 -12.51
CA ASN A 265 -14.22 5.34 -12.94
C ASN A 265 -15.29 4.24 -13.03
N SER A 266 -14.96 3.08 -13.59
CA SER A 266 -15.88 1.94 -13.61
C SER A 266 -16.29 1.51 -12.20
N ALA A 267 -15.38 1.52 -11.23
CA ALA A 267 -15.71 1.18 -9.84
C ALA A 267 -16.63 2.24 -9.19
N TRP A 268 -16.31 3.53 -9.37
CA TRP A 268 -17.09 4.63 -8.82
C TRP A 268 -18.47 4.77 -9.45
N GLU A 269 -18.62 4.53 -10.76
CA GLU A 269 -19.90 4.50 -11.47
C GLU A 269 -20.84 3.41 -10.94
N GLU A 270 -20.30 2.25 -10.55
CA GLU A 270 -21.04 1.17 -9.88
C GLU A 270 -21.23 1.44 -8.36
N GLY A 271 -20.75 2.58 -7.86
CA GLY A 271 -20.90 3.04 -6.48
C GLY A 271 -20.04 2.28 -5.47
N LEU A 272 -18.91 1.70 -5.88
CA LEU A 272 -17.98 1.02 -4.98
C LEU A 272 -17.09 2.03 -4.23
N CYS A 273 -16.75 1.68 -2.98
CA CYS A 273 -15.63 2.31 -2.30
C CYS A 273 -14.33 1.75 -2.86
N VAL A 274 -13.36 2.63 -3.13
CA VAL A 274 -12.06 2.25 -3.66
C VAL A 274 -10.97 2.62 -2.67
N ALA A 275 -10.01 1.71 -2.47
CA ALA A 275 -8.79 1.91 -1.73
C ALA A 275 -7.59 1.67 -2.67
N GLY A 276 -6.41 2.16 -2.31
CA GLY A 276 -5.20 2.01 -3.12
C GLY A 276 -4.13 1.16 -2.45
N GLU A 277 -3.22 0.60 -3.25
CA GLU A 277 -1.95 0.02 -2.81
C GLU A 277 -0.92 0.18 -3.92
N ASN A 278 0.34 0.47 -3.64
CA ASN A 278 1.38 0.47 -4.68
C ASN A 278 1.81 -0.96 -5.02
N ALA A 279 1.95 -1.25 -6.32
CA ALA A 279 2.36 -2.55 -6.84
C ALA A 279 3.77 -2.93 -6.38
N PHE A 280 4.69 -1.97 -6.44
CA PHE A 280 6.08 -2.13 -6.06
C PHE A 280 6.46 -1.16 -4.96
N PRO A 281 7.30 -1.57 -4.00
CA PRO A 281 7.89 -0.64 -3.04
C PRO A 281 8.66 0.47 -3.77
N CYS A 282 8.36 1.75 -3.49
CA CYS A 282 8.92 2.87 -4.25
C CYS A 282 9.19 4.10 -3.37
N PHE A 283 10.40 4.68 -3.46
CA PHE A 283 10.79 5.92 -2.76
C PHE A 283 10.85 7.15 -3.67
N ASP A 284 10.55 7.00 -4.96
CA ASP A 284 10.66 8.09 -5.91
C ASP A 284 9.55 9.13 -5.68
N ARG A 285 9.96 10.40 -5.56
CA ARG A 285 9.06 11.53 -5.29
C ARG A 285 8.00 11.68 -6.37
N GLU A 286 8.37 11.54 -7.65
CA GLU A 286 7.40 11.70 -8.74
C GLU A 286 6.37 10.58 -8.71
N VAL A 287 6.79 9.35 -8.43
CA VAL A 287 5.87 8.21 -8.27
C VAL A 287 4.95 8.41 -7.08
N LEU A 288 5.48 8.85 -5.93
CA LEU A 288 4.66 9.12 -4.74
C LEU A 288 3.64 10.23 -4.98
N MET A 289 4.04 11.35 -5.59
CA MET A 289 3.14 12.46 -5.91
C MET A 289 2.02 12.01 -6.87
N ARG A 290 2.31 11.12 -7.82
CA ARG A 290 1.27 10.53 -8.69
C ARG A 290 0.34 9.60 -7.93
N LEU A 291 0.84 8.78 -7.01
CA LEU A 291 0.01 7.93 -6.16
C LEU A 291 -0.91 8.78 -5.28
N LEU A 292 -0.42 9.88 -4.73
CA LEU A 292 -1.20 10.84 -3.96
C LEU A 292 -2.29 11.51 -4.81
N GLU A 293 -1.93 12.03 -5.99
CA GLU A 293 -2.91 12.64 -6.90
C GLU A 293 -3.98 11.62 -7.36
N THR A 294 -3.59 10.35 -7.54
CA THR A 294 -4.53 9.25 -7.83
C THR A 294 -5.45 8.96 -6.64
N ALA A 295 -4.89 8.97 -5.42
CA ALA A 295 -5.63 8.66 -4.21
C ALA A 295 -6.60 9.77 -3.82
N LYS A 296 -6.22 11.04 -3.99
CA LYS A 296 -7.02 12.22 -3.67
C LYS A 296 -6.64 13.37 -4.60
N PRO A 297 -7.36 13.53 -5.72
CA PRO A 297 -7.11 14.61 -6.67
C PRO A 297 -7.26 15.97 -5.99
N SER A 298 -6.36 16.92 -6.30
CA SER A 298 -6.27 18.20 -5.61
C SER A 298 -7.57 19.05 -5.67
N ASN A 299 -8.38 18.85 -6.71
CA ASN A 299 -9.62 19.60 -6.94
C ASN A 299 -10.90 18.86 -6.50
N ASP A 300 -10.79 17.58 -6.09
CA ASP A 300 -11.87 16.66 -5.67
C ASP A 300 -13.26 16.96 -6.27
N PRO A 301 -13.41 17.09 -7.61
CA PRO A 301 -14.62 17.66 -8.21
C PRO A 301 -15.86 16.78 -8.03
N ASP A 302 -15.67 15.46 -7.91
CA ASP A 302 -16.74 14.46 -7.87
C ASP A 302 -16.82 13.71 -6.53
N HIS A 303 -16.05 14.11 -5.51
CA HIS A 303 -15.86 13.36 -4.25
C HIS A 303 -15.41 11.91 -4.48
N GLN A 304 -14.74 11.66 -5.60
CA GLN A 304 -14.21 10.37 -6.00
C GLN A 304 -12.75 10.27 -5.61
N HIS A 305 -12.52 9.80 -4.39
CA HIS A 305 -11.19 9.59 -3.82
C HIS A 305 -11.12 8.25 -3.10
N PHE A 306 -9.91 7.83 -2.79
CA PHE A 306 -9.68 6.58 -2.09
C PHE A 306 -10.10 6.71 -0.62
N VAL A 307 -10.79 5.69 -0.10
CA VAL A 307 -11.18 5.65 1.31
C VAL A 307 -9.98 5.47 2.23
N PHE A 308 -8.94 4.79 1.74
CA PHE A 308 -7.59 4.76 2.31
C PHE A 308 -6.62 4.24 1.25
N PHE A 309 -5.33 4.40 1.49
CA PHE A 309 -4.29 3.82 0.66
C PHE A 309 -3.34 3.02 1.55
N ASN A 310 -2.86 1.90 1.05
CA ASN A 310 -1.94 0.97 1.68
C ASN A 310 -0.56 1.10 1.03
N TYR A 311 0.37 1.79 1.67
CA TYR A 311 1.71 1.97 1.13
C TYR A 311 2.62 0.82 1.52
N LYS A 312 3.06 0.02 0.54
CA LYS A 312 4.12 -0.97 0.68
C LYS A 312 5.47 -0.26 0.75
N SER A 313 6.04 -0.24 1.95
CA SER A 313 7.39 0.28 2.19
C SER A 313 8.45 -0.67 1.66
N PRO A 314 9.52 -0.18 1.02
CA PRO A 314 10.69 -1.01 0.66
C PRO A 314 11.50 -1.50 1.85
N PHE A 315 11.23 -0.96 3.04
CA PHE A 315 11.85 -1.39 4.29
C PHE A 315 10.78 -1.92 5.25
N PRO A 316 10.75 -3.24 5.50
CA PRO A 316 9.98 -3.78 6.60
C PRO A 316 10.63 -3.35 7.92
N ILE A 317 9.85 -2.73 8.83
CA ILE A 317 10.33 -2.33 10.17
C ILE A 317 10.75 -3.58 10.98
N LEU A 318 10.27 -4.76 10.58
CA LEU A 318 10.65 -6.08 11.08
C LEU A 318 10.61 -7.10 9.92
N PRO A 319 11.60 -8.01 9.78
CA PRO A 319 11.72 -8.93 8.63
C PRO A 319 10.55 -9.93 8.44
N LEU A 320 9.55 -9.93 9.33
CA LEU A 320 8.34 -10.75 9.27
C LEU A 320 7.06 -9.95 9.02
N PHE A 321 7.15 -8.61 8.91
CA PHE A 321 6.01 -7.73 8.71
C PHE A 321 6.23 -6.91 7.43
N ASP A 322 5.44 -7.22 6.40
CA ASP A 322 5.31 -6.36 5.22
C ASP A 322 4.67 -5.05 5.68
N THR A 323 5.47 -4.01 5.94
CA THR A 323 4.97 -2.78 6.57
C THR A 323 4.15 -1.98 5.57
N THR A 324 2.85 -2.13 5.72
CA THR A 324 1.86 -1.38 4.95
C THR A 324 1.37 -0.21 5.81
N LEU A 325 1.70 1.03 5.41
CA LEU A 325 1.19 2.24 6.08
C LEU A 325 -0.19 2.59 5.51
N CYS A 326 -1.17 2.85 6.38
CA CYS A 326 -2.52 3.26 5.98
C CYS A 326 -2.65 4.79 5.99
N PHE A 327 -3.01 5.39 4.85
CA PHE A 327 -3.05 6.85 4.66
C PHE A 327 -4.15 7.61 5.41
N SER A 328 -5.06 6.94 6.13
CA SER A 328 -6.14 7.61 6.87
C SER A 328 -5.66 8.53 8.02
N GLU A 329 -4.38 8.46 8.41
CA GLU A 329 -3.77 9.29 9.46
C GLU A 329 -2.71 10.28 8.93
N LEU A 330 -2.51 10.35 7.60
CA LEU A 330 -1.30 10.93 7.00
C LEU A 330 -1.39 12.38 6.50
N ASP A 331 -2.54 13.05 6.57
CA ASP A 331 -2.73 14.42 6.09
C ASP A 331 -1.78 15.47 6.75
N GLN A 332 -1.09 15.13 7.85
CA GLN A 332 -0.21 16.05 8.59
C GLN A 332 1.25 15.59 8.74
N PHE A 333 1.56 14.31 8.54
CA PHE A 333 2.83 13.71 8.97
C PHE A 333 3.86 13.59 7.84
N PHE A 334 3.45 13.19 6.64
CA PHE A 334 4.36 12.93 5.52
C PHE A 334 4.96 14.17 4.87
N PRO A 335 4.20 15.26 4.61
CA PRO A 335 4.77 16.46 3.98
C PRO A 335 5.92 17.06 4.80
N LEU A 336 5.89 16.90 6.12
CA LEU A 336 6.90 17.44 7.03
C LEU A 336 8.24 16.67 6.93
N VAL A 337 8.18 15.35 7.02
CA VAL A 337 9.37 14.49 6.93
C VAL A 337 9.96 14.56 5.52
N GLU A 338 9.10 14.61 4.50
CA GLU A 338 9.49 14.72 3.10
C GLU A 338 10.19 16.05 2.78
N ASN A 339 9.61 17.18 3.18
CA ASN A 339 10.24 18.49 2.98
C ASN A 339 11.62 18.55 3.64
N CYS A 340 11.75 18.04 4.87
CA CYS A 340 13.03 17.97 5.58
C CYS A 340 14.09 17.11 4.86
N ILE A 341 13.70 15.99 4.24
CA ILE A 341 14.63 15.12 3.49
C ILE A 341 15.06 15.76 2.16
N VAL A 342 14.24 16.63 1.57
CA VAL A 342 14.54 17.33 0.31
C VAL A 342 15.29 18.65 0.56
N GLY A 343 15.64 18.97 1.82
CA GLY A 343 16.38 20.18 2.19
C GLY A 343 15.51 21.43 2.37
N PHE A 344 14.19 21.26 2.47
CA PHE A 344 13.27 22.34 2.83
C PHE A 344 13.04 22.42 4.34
N ASN A 345 13.15 23.63 4.88
CA ASN A 345 12.83 23.92 6.26
C ASN A 345 11.35 23.66 6.54
N SER A 346 11.06 22.82 7.54
CA SER A 346 9.69 22.43 7.88
C SER A 346 9.32 22.82 9.30
N SER A 347 8.09 23.30 9.49
CA SER A 347 7.59 23.79 10.78
C SER A 347 6.22 23.20 11.12
N VAL A 348 6.09 22.66 12.33
CA VAL A 348 4.79 22.20 12.88
C VAL A 348 4.29 23.19 13.91
N PHE A 349 3.02 23.59 13.79
CA PHE A 349 2.31 24.43 14.76
C PHE A 349 1.16 23.66 15.40
N ALA A 350 1.21 23.48 16.73
CA ALA A 350 0.05 23.06 17.51
C ALA A 350 -0.61 24.27 18.18
N TYR A 351 -1.83 24.61 17.79
CA TYR A 351 -2.62 25.74 18.30
C TYR A 351 -3.92 25.27 18.99
N GLY A 352 -4.40 26.03 19.97
CA GLY A 352 -5.67 25.76 20.67
C GLY A 352 -5.72 26.33 22.08
N GLN A 353 -6.87 26.20 22.75
CA GLN A 353 -7.06 26.66 24.14
C GLN A 353 -6.23 25.86 25.16
N SER A 354 -5.86 26.44 26.30
CA SER A 354 -5.09 25.72 27.33
C SER A 354 -5.80 24.43 27.78
N GLY A 355 -5.06 23.33 27.93
CA GLY A 355 -5.63 22.01 28.20
C GLY A 355 -6.04 21.19 26.97
N SER A 356 -6.03 21.75 25.75
CA SER A 356 -6.44 21.07 24.51
C SER A 356 -5.47 20.00 23.97
N GLY A 357 -4.51 19.53 24.78
CA GLY A 357 -3.58 18.46 24.35
C GLY A 357 -2.42 18.87 23.44
N LYS A 358 -2.20 20.14 23.07
CA LYS A 358 -1.08 20.58 22.19
C LYS A 358 0.29 19.98 22.54
N THR A 359 0.69 20.08 23.81
CA THR A 359 1.97 19.56 24.31
C THR A 359 2.00 18.04 24.22
N TYR A 360 0.87 17.37 24.46
CA TYR A 360 0.72 15.93 24.30
C TYR A 360 0.83 15.52 22.83
N THR A 361 0.25 16.28 21.90
CA THR A 361 0.35 16.02 20.45
C THR A 361 1.78 16.18 19.93
N ILE A 362 2.49 17.22 20.35
CA ILE A 362 3.87 17.49 19.89
C ILE A 362 4.89 16.57 20.56
N TRP A 363 4.76 16.33 21.87
CA TRP A 363 5.80 15.68 22.68
C TRP A 363 5.42 14.31 23.24
N GLY A 364 4.14 13.94 23.22
CA GLY A 364 3.63 12.74 23.84
C GLY A 364 3.45 12.87 25.37
N PRO A 365 3.06 11.78 26.05
CA PRO A 365 2.85 11.76 27.49
C PRO A 365 4.08 12.21 28.31
N SER A 366 3.85 12.67 29.55
CA SER A 366 4.88 13.18 30.48
C SER A 366 6.06 12.23 30.68
N ASN A 367 5.79 10.93 30.58
CA ASN A 367 6.72 9.86 30.84
C ASN A 367 7.49 9.44 29.57
N ALA A 368 7.14 10.04 28.42
CA ALA A 368 7.54 9.55 27.10
C ALA A 368 9.04 9.60 26.79
N LEU A 369 9.79 10.43 27.53
CA LEU A 369 11.23 10.62 27.35
C LEU A 369 12.06 10.07 28.52
N LEU A 370 11.41 9.52 29.57
CA LEU A 370 12.08 8.98 30.76
C LEU A 370 12.22 7.46 30.70
N GLU A 371 11.33 6.77 30.00
CA GLU A 371 11.43 5.32 29.75
C GLU A 371 12.24 5.08 28.46
N GLU A 372 13.28 4.24 28.53
CA GLU A 372 14.21 4.03 27.41
C GLU A 372 13.61 3.28 26.21
N GLU A 373 12.39 2.74 26.33
CA GLU A 373 11.75 1.94 25.27
C GLU A 373 10.22 2.10 25.31
N LEU A 374 9.72 3.29 24.96
CA LEU A 374 8.30 3.42 24.63
C LEU A 374 8.07 3.08 23.16
N PRO A 375 7.06 2.24 22.85
CA PRO A 375 6.60 1.99 21.50
C PRO A 375 6.39 3.31 20.72
N SER A 376 6.85 3.38 19.46
CA SER A 376 6.89 4.61 18.63
C SER A 376 5.50 5.26 18.47
N ASP A 377 4.43 4.46 18.55
CA ASP A 377 3.03 4.88 18.52
C ASP A 377 2.57 5.65 19.78
N GLN A 378 3.29 5.55 20.89
CA GLN A 378 3.02 6.29 22.14
C GLN A 378 3.78 7.61 22.25
N GLN A 379 4.67 7.91 21.29
CA GLN A 379 5.44 9.14 21.26
C GLN A 379 4.70 10.27 20.54
N GLY A 380 5.02 11.53 20.88
CA GLY A 380 4.48 12.70 20.17
C GLY A 380 5.03 12.86 18.76
N LEU A 381 4.49 13.83 18.01
CA LEU A 381 4.92 14.10 16.63
C LEU A 381 6.43 14.35 16.49
N THR A 382 7.02 15.17 17.37
CA THR A 382 8.45 15.56 17.28
C THR A 382 9.42 14.38 17.34
N PRO A 383 9.40 13.53 18.38
CA PRO A 383 10.31 12.38 18.44
C PRO A 383 10.09 11.38 17.29
N ARG A 384 8.83 11.17 16.84
CA ARG A 384 8.51 10.31 15.69
C ARG A 384 9.07 10.85 14.37
N VAL A 385 9.03 12.17 14.16
CA VAL A 385 9.61 12.84 12.99
C VAL A 385 11.12 12.64 12.97
N PHE A 386 11.82 12.87 14.08
CA PHE A 386 13.27 12.67 14.15
C PHE A 386 13.68 11.20 14.04
N GLU A 387 12.94 10.28 14.63
CA GLU A 387 13.17 8.85 14.47
C GLU A 387 13.07 8.43 13.00
N SER A 388 12.02 8.90 12.31
CA SER A 388 11.83 8.65 10.89
C SER A 388 12.97 9.23 10.05
N LEU A 389 13.33 10.51 10.27
CA LEU A 389 14.41 11.18 9.54
C LEU A 389 15.77 10.48 9.67
N PHE A 390 16.17 10.12 10.90
CA PHE A 390 17.42 9.40 11.13
C PHE A 390 17.37 7.97 10.57
N PHE A 391 16.22 7.29 10.66
CA PHE A 391 16.03 5.99 10.04
C PHE A 391 16.17 6.04 8.51
N PHE A 392 15.55 7.02 7.85
CA PHE A 392 15.67 7.22 6.40
C PHE A 392 17.12 7.47 5.99
N ARG A 393 17.84 8.35 6.69
CA ARG A 393 19.24 8.66 6.38
C ARG A 393 20.20 7.48 6.59
N MET A 394 20.08 6.76 7.71
CA MET A 394 20.97 5.60 7.96
C MET A 394 20.85 4.57 6.84
N ASN A 395 19.66 4.43 6.26
CA ASN A 395 19.40 3.55 5.13
C ASN A 395 19.89 4.12 3.79
N GLU A 396 19.76 5.43 3.55
CA GLU A 396 20.33 6.11 2.38
C GLU A 396 21.86 5.96 2.32
N VAL A 397 22.56 6.22 3.43
CA VAL A 397 24.02 6.04 3.55
C VAL A 397 24.42 4.57 3.35
N ARG A 398 23.59 3.63 3.82
CA ARG A 398 23.82 2.19 3.64
C ARG A 398 23.67 1.75 2.18
N LEU A 399 22.68 2.28 1.46
CA LEU A 399 22.47 2.02 0.04
C LEU A 399 23.56 2.65 -0.83
N ASN A 400 24.01 3.87 -0.52
CA ASN A 400 25.11 4.53 -1.23
C ASN A 400 26.47 3.81 -1.02
N LYS A 401 26.67 3.19 0.15
CA LYS A 401 27.82 2.29 0.39
C LYS A 401 27.78 1.01 -0.44
N ILE A 402 26.60 0.44 -0.69
CA ILE A 402 26.43 -0.75 -1.53
C ILE A 402 26.71 -0.42 -3.01
N ASN A 403 26.42 0.82 -3.44
CA ASN A 403 26.62 1.28 -4.83
C ASN A 403 28.02 1.89 -5.12
N MET A 404 29.02 1.73 -4.25
CA MET A 404 30.39 2.26 -4.42
C MET A 404 30.46 3.74 -4.86
N LEU A 405 29.63 4.61 -4.28
CA LEU A 405 29.85 6.07 -4.35
C LEU A 405 30.38 6.53 -2.99
N THR A 406 31.70 6.66 -2.89
CA THR A 406 32.36 7.25 -1.71
C THR A 406 32.20 8.75 -1.73
N ASN A 407 31.26 9.27 -0.94
CA ASN A 407 31.37 10.60 -0.36
C ASN A 407 30.86 10.53 1.08
N ASN A 408 31.76 10.77 2.03
CA ASN A 408 31.42 10.97 3.43
C ASN A 408 30.70 12.33 3.57
N SER A 409 29.39 12.36 3.37
CA SER A 409 28.57 13.54 3.70
C SER A 409 28.09 13.44 5.14
N CYS A 410 28.72 14.23 6.02
CA CYS A 410 28.21 14.54 7.34
C CYS A 410 27.02 15.49 7.20
N ILE A 411 25.88 15.16 7.80
CA ILE A 411 24.70 16.04 7.86
C ILE A 411 24.86 16.99 9.05
N ASN A 412 24.59 18.27 8.82
CA ASN A 412 24.39 19.26 9.87
C ASN A 412 22.88 19.48 10.04
N ALA A 413 22.27 18.84 11.04
CA ALA A 413 20.89 19.15 11.40
C ALA A 413 20.89 20.28 12.44
N ALA A 414 20.23 21.38 12.13
CA ALA A 414 19.99 22.50 13.05
C ALA A 414 18.53 22.44 13.50
N VAL A 415 18.28 21.95 14.71
CA VAL A 415 16.91 21.90 15.24
C VAL A 415 16.61 23.18 16.01
N LEU A 416 15.62 23.93 15.55
CA LEU A 416 15.21 25.17 16.19
C LEU A 416 13.89 24.99 16.95
N PHE A 417 13.97 25.12 18.28
CA PHE A 417 12.81 25.05 19.16
C PHE A 417 12.36 26.47 19.55
N LEU A 418 11.20 26.89 19.04
CA LEU A 418 10.60 28.20 19.33
C LEU A 418 9.35 28.06 20.19
N ARG A 419 9.25 28.89 21.24
CA ARG A 419 8.04 29.04 22.04
C ARG A 419 7.45 30.43 21.87
N SER A 420 6.14 30.51 21.60
CA SER A 420 5.39 31.77 21.68
C SER A 420 4.69 31.87 23.03
N ILE A 421 5.14 32.79 23.90
CA ILE A 421 4.46 33.17 25.14
C ILE A 421 4.11 34.65 25.03
N MET A 422 2.81 34.99 25.08
CA MET A 422 2.30 36.38 25.13
C MET A 422 3.02 37.36 24.18
N ASN A 423 2.99 37.11 22.87
CA ASN A 423 3.59 37.97 21.84
C ASN A 423 5.14 38.10 21.90
N LYS A 424 5.84 37.16 22.54
CA LYS A 424 7.31 37.04 22.48
C LYS A 424 7.72 35.62 22.06
N LEU A 425 8.64 35.53 21.10
CA LEU A 425 9.35 34.30 20.73
C LEU A 425 10.50 34.08 21.74
N LEU A 426 10.57 32.89 22.33
CA LEU A 426 11.66 32.43 23.19
C LEU A 426 12.35 31.21 22.53
N ILE A 427 13.68 31.23 22.44
CA ILE A 427 14.51 30.06 22.11
C ILE A 427 14.62 29.19 23.36
N LEU A 428 14.33 27.90 23.23
CA LEU A 428 14.29 26.96 24.37
C LEU A 428 15.69 26.47 24.82
N LEU A 429 16.70 26.63 23.97
CA LEU A 429 18.07 26.13 24.17
C LEU A 429 18.97 27.05 25.05
N ASP A 430 18.63 28.34 25.20
CA ASP A 430 19.35 29.28 26.08
C ASP A 430 18.39 30.20 26.87
N PRO A 431 18.15 29.96 28.17
CA PRO A 431 17.27 30.79 28.99
C PRO A 431 17.82 32.20 29.29
N THR A 432 19.06 32.52 28.91
CA THR A 432 19.64 33.86 29.08
C THR A 432 19.27 34.82 27.95
N GLN A 433 18.89 34.31 26.77
CA GLN A 433 18.46 35.13 25.64
C GLN A 433 16.97 35.45 25.71
N ARG A 434 16.63 36.74 25.83
CA ARG A 434 15.26 37.26 25.77
C ARG A 434 15.16 38.26 24.62
N ASN A 435 14.02 38.28 23.92
CA ASN A 435 13.73 39.13 22.74
C ASN A 435 14.57 38.80 21.50
N ILE A 436 14.25 37.68 20.87
CA ILE A 436 14.81 37.31 19.59
C ILE A 436 14.10 38.09 18.48
N GLN A 437 14.87 38.71 17.59
CA GLN A 437 14.34 39.46 16.44
C GLN A 437 14.42 38.61 15.17
N ILE A 438 13.30 38.53 14.46
CA ILE A 438 13.25 37.99 13.10
C ILE A 438 13.75 39.09 12.16
N ARG A 439 14.75 38.78 11.34
CA ARG A 439 15.33 39.70 10.34
C ARG A 439 15.23 39.09 8.95
N GLU A 440 15.33 39.92 7.93
CA GLU A 440 15.26 39.51 6.52
C GLU A 440 16.47 40.05 5.78
N ASP A 441 17.19 39.17 5.08
CA ASP A 441 18.34 39.51 4.23
C ASP A 441 18.07 39.05 2.80
N THR A 442 18.55 39.83 1.81
CA THR A 442 18.29 39.57 0.39
C THR A 442 19.02 38.36 -0.18
N LYS A 443 20.03 37.81 0.53
CA LYS A 443 20.74 36.58 0.16
C LYS A 443 20.32 35.38 1.00
N THR A 444 20.12 35.54 2.30
CA THR A 444 19.84 34.41 3.22
C THR A 444 18.36 34.26 3.59
N GLY A 445 17.49 35.19 3.16
CA GLY A 445 16.07 35.15 3.45
C GLY A 445 15.74 35.57 4.88
N VAL A 446 14.59 35.11 5.39
CA VAL A 446 14.13 35.40 6.76
C VAL A 446 14.89 34.52 7.75
N TYR A 447 15.65 35.13 8.65
CA TYR A 447 16.44 34.43 9.67
C TYR A 447 16.19 34.98 11.07
N VAL A 448 16.56 34.19 12.06
CA VAL A 448 16.38 34.51 13.47
C VAL A 448 17.77 34.76 14.07
N GLU A 449 17.98 35.93 14.68
CA GLU A 449 19.30 36.30 15.21
C GLU A 449 19.57 35.60 16.55
N ASN A 450 20.79 35.08 16.73
CA ASN A 450 21.26 34.36 17.93
C ASN A 450 20.71 32.94 18.14
N LEU A 451 20.36 32.21 17.07
CA LEU A 451 20.04 30.79 17.19
C LEU A 451 21.23 29.97 17.67
N THR A 452 20.94 28.98 18.51
CA THR A 452 21.89 27.93 18.90
C THR A 452 21.69 26.75 17.97
N GLU A 453 22.74 26.39 17.24
CA GLU A 453 22.80 25.21 16.39
C GLU A 453 23.58 24.12 17.13
N GLU A 454 22.97 22.94 17.28
CA GLU A 454 23.62 21.78 17.89
C GLU A 454 23.65 20.65 16.85
N SER A 455 24.85 20.15 16.53
CA SER A 455 25.02 19.06 15.58
C SER A 455 24.64 17.72 16.22
N VAL A 456 23.85 16.92 15.50
CA VAL A 456 23.40 15.60 15.92
C VAL A 456 23.79 14.54 14.90
N SER A 457 24.35 13.43 15.37
CA SER A 457 24.86 12.35 14.49
C SER A 457 24.04 11.06 14.58
N SER A 458 23.18 10.96 15.60
CA SER A 458 22.34 9.81 15.86
C SER A 458 21.02 10.20 16.51
N ILE A 459 20.02 9.31 16.44
CA ILE A 459 18.76 9.49 17.15
C ILE A 459 18.97 9.65 18.66
N LYS A 460 19.98 8.99 19.24
CA LYS A 460 20.35 9.11 20.65
C LYS A 460 20.78 10.52 21.03
N ASP A 461 21.50 11.20 20.13
CA ASP A 461 21.90 12.60 20.32
C ASP A 461 20.67 13.49 20.33
N VAL A 462 19.75 13.31 19.38
CA VAL A 462 18.48 14.05 19.36
C VAL A 462 17.69 13.82 20.65
N THR A 463 17.48 12.57 21.05
CA THR A 463 16.73 12.25 22.27
C THR A 463 17.35 12.88 23.51
N LYS A 464 18.68 12.97 23.61
CA LYS A 464 19.38 13.64 24.71
C LYS A 464 19.08 15.15 24.74
N HIS A 465 19.08 15.81 23.59
CA HIS A 465 18.74 17.23 23.49
C HIS A 465 17.25 17.47 23.81
N LEU A 466 16.35 16.62 23.30
CA LEU A 466 14.92 16.66 23.63
C LEU A 466 14.65 16.47 25.14
N LYS A 467 15.40 15.59 25.82
CA LYS A 467 15.31 15.39 27.28
C LYS A 467 15.75 16.63 28.06
N LYS A 468 16.86 17.25 27.66
CA LYS A 468 17.41 18.49 28.27
C LYS A 468 16.39 19.62 28.19
N GLU A 469 15.75 19.83 27.04
CA GLU A 469 14.70 20.84 26.87
C GLU A 469 13.46 20.63 27.75
N ARG A 470 13.01 19.38 27.90
CA ARG A 470 11.83 19.07 28.71
C ARG A 470 12.07 19.32 30.19
N THR A 471 13.29 19.08 30.67
CA THR A 471 13.66 19.29 32.08
C THR A 471 13.82 20.77 32.47
N THR A 472 14.14 21.66 31.53
CA THR A 472 14.32 23.10 31.79
C THR A 472 13.01 23.89 31.79
N SER A 473 11.86 23.29 31.44
CA SER A 473 10.57 24.01 31.43
C SER A 473 9.34 23.14 31.78
N PRO A 474 8.98 23.00 33.08
CA PRO A 474 7.74 22.37 33.48
C PRO A 474 6.52 23.23 33.08
N ALA A 475 5.55 22.59 32.43
CA ALA A 475 4.18 23.04 32.11
C ALA A 475 3.76 24.45 32.62
N ALA A 476 4.05 25.50 31.83
CA ALA A 476 3.43 26.82 31.99
C ALA A 476 2.46 27.11 30.82
N PHE A 477 1.40 27.88 31.09
CA PHE A 477 0.32 28.23 30.16
C PHE A 477 0.85 28.64 28.77
N THR A 478 0.54 27.84 27.75
CA THR A 478 1.06 28.03 26.38
C THR A 478 -0.09 28.12 25.38
N ARG A 479 -0.07 29.15 24.50
CA ARG A 479 -1.06 29.33 23.41
C ARG A 479 -0.70 28.54 22.14
N ALA A 480 0.60 28.37 21.84
CA ALA A 480 1.09 27.59 20.70
C ALA A 480 2.44 26.92 21.00
N THR A 481 2.66 25.71 20.46
CA THR A 481 3.96 25.02 20.47
C THR A 481 4.46 24.91 19.04
N VAL A 482 5.72 25.34 18.78
CA VAL A 482 6.33 25.36 17.45
C VAL A 482 7.60 24.51 17.47
N VAL A 483 7.71 23.59 16.51
CA VAL A 483 8.93 22.82 16.27
C VAL A 483 9.35 23.12 14.84
N VAL A 484 10.55 23.69 14.68
CA VAL A 484 11.16 23.94 13.38
C VAL A 484 12.30 22.96 13.21
N ALA A 485 12.17 22.04 12.25
CA ALA A 485 13.25 21.16 11.86
C ALA A 485 13.93 21.77 10.62
N MET A 486 15.17 22.24 10.79
CA MET A 486 16.05 22.60 9.66
C MET A 486 17.08 21.49 9.49
N ILE A 487 17.16 20.93 8.29
CA ILE A 487 18.12 19.88 7.97
C ILE A 487 18.91 20.37 6.76
N GLU A 488 20.18 20.67 6.95
CA GLU A 488 21.12 20.86 5.86
C GLU A 488 21.81 19.51 5.59
N ILE A 489 21.54 18.94 4.41
CA ILE A 489 22.07 17.63 3.98
C ILE A 489 23.43 17.78 3.32
#